data_AF-A0AAD3DXA0-F1
#
_entry.id   AF-A0AAD3DXA0-F1
#
_cell.length_a   1.000
_cell.length_b   1.000
_cell.length_c   1.000
_cell.angle_alpha   90.00
_cell.angle_beta   90.00
_cell.angle_gamma   90.00
#
_symmetry.space_group_name_H-M   'P 1'
#
loop_
_entity.id
_entity.type
_entity.pdbx_description
1 polymer ?
#
loop_
_entity_poly.entity_id
_entity_poly.type
_entity_poly.pdbx_seq_one_letter_code
_entity_poly.pdbx_strand_id
1 'polypeptide(L)'
;MSLILQKASFRPRGVWQSRDSGHRPIARLPPARGTDGYNFNNVSGIGKSPQLHMTVPETGRTKVLRLLGEGLNTYNGDQVGAAVKQLIAENPTPQPGNESLMLGQGTWQVFYAPHISQLSSFAGTTFQPIQYRLAGDMLVSNVKYSNPLLGEGWLSAGGTMARKYDDAVEITFDRFWVDVGADSLRADLPRDASSSLLTADGIIGALGRAAFFPQLAVFPVLYLDSDISVFRFTPLDTLIAVYKVA
;
A
#
# COMPACT_ATOMS: atom_id res chain seq x y z
N MET A 1 37.20 21.41 -13.61
CA MET A 1 37.59 21.13 -15.00
C MET A 1 37.34 19.65 -15.27
N SER A 2 36.36 19.36 -16.13
CA SER A 2 35.95 18.08 -16.75
C SER A 2 35.69 16.82 -15.89
N LEU A 3 34.45 16.35 -15.77
CA LEU A 3 33.68 15.48 -16.70
C LEU A 3 34.17 14.02 -16.74
N ILE A 4 33.35 13.07 -16.28
CA ILE A 4 32.91 11.88 -17.06
C ILE A 4 31.49 11.49 -16.60
N LEU A 5 30.51 11.73 -17.49
CA LEU A 5 29.12 11.31 -17.40
C LEU A 5 28.95 10.19 -18.44
N GLN A 6 28.58 8.98 -18.01
CA GLN A 6 28.20 7.89 -18.93
C GLN A 6 26.68 7.88 -19.10
N LYS A 7 26.23 8.34 -20.28
CA LYS A 7 24.86 8.21 -20.78
C LYS A 7 24.64 6.77 -21.27
N ALA A 8 23.66 6.06 -20.69
CA ALA A 8 23.08 4.88 -21.31
C ALA A 8 21.97 5.31 -22.29
N SER A 9 22.15 4.95 -23.55
CA SER A 9 21.26 5.24 -24.68
C SER A 9 20.25 4.10 -24.85
N PHE A 10 18.97 4.42 -24.68
CA PHE A 10 17.86 3.51 -24.97
C PHE A 10 17.44 3.69 -26.44
N ARG A 11 17.51 2.63 -27.25
CA ARG A 11 17.00 2.59 -28.62
C ARG A 11 15.59 2.01 -28.63
N PRO A 12 14.60 2.62 -29.29
CA PRO A 12 13.32 1.97 -29.54
C PRO A 12 13.40 1.11 -30.82
N ARG A 13 13.12 -0.19 -30.69
CA ARG A 13 12.56 -1.05 -31.75
C ARG A 13 11.14 -1.38 -31.26
N GLY A 14 10.10 -1.46 -32.06
CA GLY A 14 9.90 -1.37 -33.50
C GLY A 14 8.40 -1.53 -33.72
N VAL A 15 7.93 -0.89 -34.77
CA VAL A 15 6.55 -0.89 -35.26
C VAL A 15 6.09 -2.32 -35.58
N TRP A 16 4.91 -2.70 -35.09
CA TRP A 16 4.09 -3.76 -35.68
C TRP A 16 2.68 -3.22 -35.94
N GLN A 17 2.42 -2.91 -37.20
CA GLN A 17 1.07 -2.85 -37.77
C GLN A 17 0.75 -4.23 -38.34
N SER A 18 -0.50 -4.68 -38.15
CA SER A 18 -1.44 -4.98 -39.25
C SER A 18 -2.47 -6.03 -38.81
N ARG A 19 -3.75 -5.67 -39.01
CA ARG A 19 -4.88 -6.47 -39.55
C ARG A 19 -5.13 -7.87 -38.94
N ASP A 20 -6.35 -8.33 -38.73
CA ASP A 20 -7.48 -8.23 -39.65
C ASP A 20 -8.78 -8.61 -38.94
N SER A 21 -9.85 -8.08 -39.52
CA SER A 21 -11.25 -8.32 -39.26
C SER A 21 -11.68 -9.78 -39.43
N GLY A 22 -12.47 -10.28 -38.47
CA GLY A 22 -13.16 -11.57 -38.57
C GLY A 22 -14.59 -11.47 -38.04
N HIS A 23 -15.48 -10.87 -38.84
CA HIS A 23 -16.93 -11.02 -38.68
C HIS A 23 -17.30 -12.51 -38.82
N ARG A 24 -18.04 -13.05 -37.85
CA ARG A 24 -18.84 -14.27 -38.05
C ARG A 24 -20.31 -13.99 -37.75
N PRO A 25 -21.24 -14.65 -38.47
CA PRO A 25 -22.62 -14.22 -38.59
C PRO A 25 -23.47 -14.67 -37.40
N ILE A 26 -24.44 -13.83 -37.07
CA ILE A 26 -25.54 -14.08 -36.14
C ILE A 26 -26.50 -15.11 -36.78
N ALA A 27 -26.64 -16.28 -36.17
CA ALA A 27 -27.73 -17.20 -36.49
C ALA A 27 -29.01 -16.76 -35.75
N ARG A 28 -30.04 -16.38 -36.50
CA ARG A 28 -31.40 -16.10 -36.00
C ARG A 28 -32.29 -17.35 -36.12
N LEU A 29 -32.93 -17.70 -34.98
CA LEU A 29 -34.34 -18.10 -34.77
C LEU A 29 -34.85 -19.42 -35.43
N PRO A 30 -35.83 -20.17 -34.85
CA PRO A 30 -37.14 -19.65 -34.41
C PRO A 30 -37.75 -20.39 -33.18
N PRO A 31 -39.09 -20.41 -32.94
CA PRO A 31 -39.72 -19.92 -31.72
C PRO A 31 -40.23 -21.05 -30.78
N ALA A 32 -40.69 -20.61 -29.61
CA ALA A 32 -41.34 -21.40 -28.57
C ALA A 32 -42.47 -22.30 -29.09
N ARG A 33 -42.51 -23.53 -28.57
CA ARG A 33 -43.61 -24.49 -28.74
C ARG A 33 -43.91 -25.13 -27.39
N GLY A 34 -45.19 -25.15 -27.02
CA GLY A 34 -45.74 -26.03 -25.99
C GLY A 34 -46.20 -25.34 -24.72
N THR A 35 -47.36 -24.67 -24.81
CA THR A 35 -48.26 -24.51 -23.66
C THR A 35 -48.93 -25.84 -23.38
N ASP A 36 -48.44 -26.61 -22.41
CA ASP A 36 -49.20 -27.70 -21.81
C ASP A 36 -49.69 -27.26 -20.44
N GLY A 37 -51.03 -27.22 -20.34
CA GLY A 37 -51.74 -26.87 -19.13
C GLY A 37 -51.54 -27.93 -18.06
N TYR A 38 -51.08 -27.50 -16.89
CA TYR A 38 -51.31 -28.19 -15.63
C TYR A 38 -52.20 -27.32 -14.77
N ASN A 39 -53.45 -27.77 -14.60
CA ASN A 39 -54.43 -27.16 -13.73
C ASN A 39 -54.35 -27.85 -12.35
N PHE A 40 -54.16 -27.02 -11.33
CA PHE A 40 -54.43 -27.15 -9.89
C PHE A 40 -54.83 -28.53 -9.33
N ASN A 41 -54.09 -28.99 -8.32
CA ASN A 41 -54.60 -29.14 -6.95
C ASN A 41 -53.55 -29.68 -5.97
N ASN A 42 -53.63 -29.19 -4.72
CA ASN A 42 -53.06 -29.78 -3.50
C ASN A 42 -51.53 -29.79 -3.33
N VAL A 43 -50.99 -28.80 -2.62
CA VAL A 43 -50.12 -29.03 -1.45
C VAL A 43 -50.28 -27.86 -0.47
N SER A 44 -51.20 -27.98 0.49
CA SER A 44 -51.16 -27.20 1.74
C SER A 44 -50.07 -27.79 2.64
N GLY A 45 -48.82 -27.51 2.30
CA GLY A 45 -47.66 -27.79 3.12
C GLY A 45 -46.99 -26.47 3.43
N ILE A 46 -47.26 -25.92 4.61
CA ILE A 46 -46.47 -24.82 5.18
C ILE A 46 -45.11 -25.42 5.58
N GLY A 47 -44.31 -25.78 4.58
CA GLY A 47 -42.89 -25.97 4.73
C GLY A 47 -42.31 -24.59 4.95
N LYS A 48 -41.70 -24.36 6.11
CA LYS A 48 -40.81 -23.22 6.31
C LYS A 48 -39.75 -23.30 5.22
N SER A 49 -39.91 -22.51 4.15
CA SER A 49 -38.85 -22.32 3.17
C SER A 49 -37.59 -21.96 3.95
N PRO A 50 -36.45 -22.66 3.76
CA PRO A 50 -35.21 -22.22 4.33
C PRO A 50 -34.98 -20.81 3.79
N GLN A 51 -35.12 -19.81 4.65
CA GLN A 51 -34.65 -18.47 4.36
C GLN A 51 -33.14 -18.63 4.22
N LEU A 52 -32.69 -18.79 2.98
CA LEU A 52 -31.29 -18.67 2.62
C LEU A 52 -30.93 -17.25 2.99
N HIS A 53 -30.39 -17.08 4.19
CA HIS A 53 -29.75 -15.84 4.61
C HIS A 53 -28.59 -15.63 3.65
N MET A 54 -28.84 -14.91 2.56
CA MET A 54 -27.80 -14.39 1.70
C MET A 54 -27.07 -13.34 2.52
N THR A 55 -26.05 -13.77 3.26
CA THR A 55 -25.09 -12.86 3.87
C THR A 55 -24.41 -12.14 2.70
N VAL A 56 -24.70 -10.85 2.54
CA VAL A 56 -23.99 -10.00 1.59
C VAL A 56 -22.49 -10.16 1.85
N PRO A 57 -21.67 -10.49 0.83
CA PRO A 57 -20.23 -10.65 1.03
C PRO A 57 -19.66 -9.37 1.63
N GLU A 58 -18.98 -9.50 2.78
CA GLU A 58 -18.29 -8.38 3.42
C GLU A 58 -17.13 -7.92 2.53
N THR A 59 -17.07 -6.61 2.26
CA THR A 59 -16.03 -5.98 1.44
C THR A 59 -14.68 -6.03 2.13
N GLY A 60 -13.59 -5.94 1.36
CA GLY A 60 -12.23 -5.87 1.89
C GLY A 60 -12.04 -4.66 2.81
N ARG A 61 -12.64 -3.52 2.45
CA ARG A 61 -12.60 -2.29 3.26
C ARG A 61 -13.24 -2.49 4.65
N THR A 62 -14.43 -3.08 4.70
CA THR A 62 -15.12 -3.33 5.98
C THR A 62 -14.31 -4.28 6.86
N LYS A 63 -13.71 -5.34 6.28
CA LYS A 63 -12.81 -6.25 7.01
C LYS A 63 -11.61 -5.55 7.60
N VAL A 64 -10.90 -4.73 6.80
CA VAL A 64 -9.72 -3.99 7.26
C VAL A 64 -10.08 -3.03 8.39
N LEU A 65 -11.15 -2.24 8.24
CA LEU A 65 -11.58 -1.29 9.27
C LEU A 65 -12.00 -1.99 10.56
N ARG A 66 -12.70 -3.13 10.47
CA ARG A 66 -13.03 -3.94 11.64
C ARG A 66 -11.77 -4.44 12.36
N LEU A 67 -10.82 -5.00 11.63
CA LEU A 67 -9.55 -5.47 12.20
C LEU A 67 -8.75 -4.33 12.85
N LEU A 68 -8.71 -3.15 12.22
CA LEU A 68 -8.10 -1.95 12.81
C LEU A 68 -8.79 -1.57 14.14
N GLY A 69 -10.11 -1.60 14.20
CA GLY A 69 -10.88 -1.38 15.43
C GLY A 69 -10.64 -2.44 16.52
N GLU A 70 -10.23 -3.65 16.14
CA GLU A 70 -9.86 -4.75 17.03
C GLU A 70 -8.38 -4.66 17.52
N GLY A 71 -7.64 -3.61 17.15
CA GLY A 71 -6.26 -3.38 17.61
C GLY A 71 -5.18 -3.97 16.69
N LEU A 72 -5.49 -4.16 15.42
CA LEU A 72 -4.52 -4.61 14.42
C LEU A 72 -3.32 -3.66 14.30
N ASN A 73 -2.13 -4.25 14.13
CA ASN A 73 -0.88 -3.57 13.84
C ASN A 73 0.05 -4.42 12.94
N THR A 74 1.23 -3.90 12.65
CA THR A 74 2.23 -4.51 11.76
C THR A 74 2.65 -5.94 12.17
N TYR A 75 2.55 -6.31 13.45
CA TYR A 75 3.05 -7.59 13.98
C TYR A 75 2.01 -8.68 14.18
N ASN A 76 0.71 -8.36 14.21
CA ASN A 76 -0.37 -9.34 14.23
C ASN A 76 -1.11 -9.42 12.87
N GLY A 77 -0.39 -9.07 11.80
CA GLY A 77 -0.90 -8.89 10.44
C GLY A 77 -1.19 -10.15 9.62
N ASP A 78 -0.91 -11.36 10.12
CA ASP A 78 -1.07 -12.59 9.33
C ASP A 78 -2.52 -12.81 8.86
N GLN A 79 -3.50 -12.36 9.65
CA GLN A 79 -4.93 -12.41 9.30
C GLN A 79 -5.35 -11.33 8.29
N VAL A 80 -4.51 -10.33 8.06
CA VAL A 80 -4.80 -9.11 7.27
C VAL A 80 -4.47 -9.30 5.80
N GLY A 81 -3.52 -10.16 5.47
CA GLY A 81 -3.06 -10.34 4.10
C GLY A 81 -4.19 -10.70 3.13
N ALA A 82 -5.17 -11.50 3.56
CA ALA A 82 -6.35 -11.82 2.75
C ALA A 82 -7.27 -10.61 2.57
N ALA A 83 -7.51 -9.83 3.64
CA ALA A 83 -8.33 -8.61 3.58
C ALA A 83 -7.70 -7.54 2.69
N VAL A 84 -6.37 -7.35 2.75
CA VAL A 84 -5.63 -6.41 1.88
C VAL A 84 -5.66 -6.85 0.42
N LYS A 85 -5.53 -8.15 0.13
CA LYS A 85 -5.68 -8.66 -1.25
C LYS A 85 -7.08 -8.40 -1.80
N GLN A 86 -8.11 -8.64 -0.99
CA GLN A 86 -9.49 -8.32 -1.36
C GLN A 86 -9.67 -6.81 -1.57
N LEU A 87 -9.10 -5.98 -0.68
CA LEU A 87 -9.14 -4.52 -0.78
C LEU A 87 -8.56 -4.02 -2.11
N ILE A 88 -7.39 -4.53 -2.53
CA ILE A 88 -6.76 -4.18 -3.81
C ILE A 88 -7.66 -4.54 -4.99
N ALA A 89 -8.32 -5.72 -4.95
CA ALA A 89 -9.23 -6.14 -6.01
C ALA A 89 -10.49 -5.25 -6.12
N GLU A 90 -10.84 -4.56 -5.04
CA GLU A 90 -11.98 -3.65 -4.93
C GLU A 90 -11.58 -2.17 -5.07
N ASN A 91 -10.37 -1.87 -5.56
CA ASN A 91 -9.83 -0.50 -5.60
C ASN A 91 -10.81 0.49 -6.26
N PRO A 92 -11.30 1.51 -5.51
CA PRO A 92 -12.29 2.44 -6.03
C PRO A 92 -11.69 3.49 -6.96
N THR A 93 -10.36 3.65 -6.98
CA THR A 93 -9.67 4.71 -7.70
C THR A 93 -8.96 4.14 -8.95
N PRO A 94 -9.44 4.41 -10.18
CA PRO A 94 -8.87 3.83 -11.40
C PRO A 94 -7.44 4.28 -11.72
N GLN A 95 -7.08 5.50 -11.30
CA GLN A 95 -5.76 6.11 -11.53
C GLN A 95 -5.20 6.65 -10.21
N PRO A 96 -4.82 5.77 -9.26
CA PRO A 96 -4.50 6.17 -7.89
C PRO A 96 -3.25 7.05 -7.82
N GLY A 97 -2.33 6.98 -8.79
CA GLY A 97 -1.17 7.87 -8.86
C GLY A 97 -1.54 9.34 -9.07
N ASN A 98 -2.67 9.61 -9.76
CA ASN A 98 -3.15 10.97 -10.02
C ASN A 98 -3.74 11.62 -8.77
N GLU A 99 -4.43 10.83 -7.94
CA GLU A 99 -5.14 11.30 -6.75
C GLU A 99 -4.28 11.28 -5.49
N SER A 100 -3.13 10.61 -5.53
CA SER A 100 -2.28 10.35 -4.35
C SER A 100 -1.86 11.62 -3.60
N LEU A 101 -1.51 12.70 -4.30
CA LEU A 101 -1.14 13.95 -3.63
C LEU A 101 -2.33 14.60 -2.94
N MET A 102 -3.52 14.58 -3.55
CA MET A 102 -4.71 15.22 -2.98
C MET A 102 -5.27 14.40 -1.81
N LEU A 103 -5.49 13.09 -2.01
CA LEU A 103 -6.07 12.21 -1.00
C LEU A 103 -5.07 11.87 0.11
N GLY A 104 -3.78 11.82 -0.21
CA GLY A 104 -2.72 11.45 0.72
C GLY A 104 -2.38 12.51 1.78
N GLN A 105 -2.94 13.72 1.72
CA GLN A 105 -2.65 14.76 2.72
C GLN A 105 -3.00 14.30 4.15
N GLY A 106 -2.16 14.64 5.12
CA GLY A 106 -2.36 14.29 6.54
C GLY A 106 -1.36 13.26 7.06
N THR A 107 -1.69 12.62 8.18
CA THR A 107 -0.86 11.61 8.83
C THR A 107 -1.45 10.22 8.65
N TRP A 108 -0.59 9.30 8.25
CA TRP A 108 -0.88 7.92 7.93
C TRP A 108 -0.04 7.00 8.79
N GLN A 109 -0.59 5.87 9.20
CA GLN A 109 0.12 4.86 9.98
C GLN A 109 0.09 3.51 9.27
N VAL A 110 1.22 2.82 9.24
CA VAL A 110 1.31 1.46 8.68
C VAL A 110 0.60 0.48 9.61
N PHE A 111 -0.25 -0.37 9.03
CA PHE A 111 -0.88 -1.48 9.74
C PHE A 111 -0.51 -2.85 9.15
N TYR A 112 0.07 -2.88 7.95
CA TYR A 112 0.49 -4.12 7.31
C TYR A 112 1.73 -3.88 6.44
N ALA A 113 2.85 -4.51 6.80
CA ALA A 113 4.10 -4.48 6.04
C ALA A 113 4.94 -5.74 6.36
N PRO A 114 4.70 -6.89 5.70
CA PRO A 114 5.30 -8.18 6.07
C PRO A 114 6.83 -8.19 6.17
N HIS A 115 7.50 -7.41 5.31
CA HIS A 115 8.96 -7.30 5.33
C HIS A 115 9.50 -6.63 6.61
N ILE A 116 8.75 -5.69 7.21
CA ILE A 116 9.15 -5.07 8.48
C ILE A 116 9.07 -6.08 9.63
N SER A 117 8.02 -6.89 9.66
CA SER A 117 7.84 -7.92 10.69
C SER A 117 8.96 -8.98 10.61
N GLN A 118 9.35 -9.36 9.39
CA GLN A 118 10.51 -10.22 9.14
C GLN A 118 11.83 -9.56 9.57
N LEU A 119 12.05 -8.30 9.20
CA LEU A 119 13.23 -7.54 9.60
C LEU A 119 13.34 -7.43 11.13
N SER A 120 12.22 -7.16 11.80
CA SER A 120 12.15 -7.03 13.26
C SER A 120 12.57 -8.33 13.95
N SER A 121 12.09 -9.47 13.43
CA SER A 121 12.42 -10.80 13.93
C SER A 121 13.91 -11.12 13.79
N PHE A 122 14.54 -10.69 12.69
CA PHE A 122 15.97 -10.88 12.47
C PHE A 122 16.84 -9.95 13.32
N ALA A 123 16.44 -8.68 13.48
CA ALA A 123 17.23 -7.66 14.17
C ALA A 123 17.06 -7.66 15.70
N GLY A 124 16.05 -8.37 16.24
CA GLY A 124 15.68 -8.26 17.64
C GLY A 124 15.20 -6.85 18.02
N THR A 125 14.71 -6.09 17.04
CA THR A 125 14.28 -4.69 17.17
C THR A 125 12.84 -4.58 16.70
N THR A 126 11.99 -3.95 17.51
CA THR A 126 10.63 -3.61 17.12
C THR A 126 10.62 -2.26 16.42
N PHE A 127 9.85 -2.11 15.35
CA PHE A 127 9.64 -0.93 14.52
C PHE A 127 8.15 -0.54 14.52
N GLN A 128 7.69 0.10 15.59
CA GLN A 128 6.31 0.56 15.69
C GLN A 128 6.17 1.72 16.70
N PRO A 129 5.35 2.75 16.37
CA PRO A 129 4.62 2.92 15.12
C PRO A 129 5.52 3.34 13.94
N ILE A 130 5.04 3.06 12.72
CA ILE A 130 5.57 3.61 11.47
C ILE A 130 4.54 4.59 10.94
N GLN A 131 4.93 5.85 10.79
CA GLN A 131 4.05 6.95 10.42
C GLN A 131 4.60 7.70 9.21
N TYR A 132 3.70 8.10 8.32
CA TYR A 132 3.98 9.00 7.22
C TYR A 132 3.16 10.28 7.39
N ARG A 133 3.74 11.43 7.10
CA ARG A 133 3.05 12.71 7.05
C ARG A 133 3.27 13.36 5.70
N LEU A 134 2.20 13.63 4.98
CA LEU A 134 2.22 14.37 3.72
C LEU A 134 1.60 15.74 3.92
N ALA A 135 2.33 16.80 3.54
CA ALA A 135 1.86 18.18 3.54
C ALA A 135 2.34 18.87 2.26
N GLY A 136 1.40 19.15 1.34
CA GLY A 136 1.75 19.54 -0.02
C GLY A 136 2.47 18.39 -0.73
N ASP A 137 3.70 18.63 -1.18
CA ASP A 137 4.61 17.63 -1.75
C ASP A 137 5.58 17.03 -0.72
N MET A 138 5.63 17.56 0.51
CA MET A 138 6.59 17.15 1.52
C MET A 138 6.15 15.89 2.24
N LEU A 139 6.99 14.86 2.20
CA LEU A 139 6.77 13.60 2.88
C LEU A 139 7.78 13.42 4.01
N VAL A 140 7.29 13.11 5.21
CA VAL A 140 8.10 12.70 6.35
C VAL A 140 7.69 11.29 6.76
N SER A 141 8.67 10.40 6.91
CA SER A 141 8.51 9.05 7.43
C SER A 141 9.18 8.97 8.80
N ASN A 142 8.46 8.51 9.81
CA ASN A 142 8.95 8.31 11.17
C ASN A 142 8.73 6.86 11.58
N VAL A 143 9.77 6.21 12.07
CA VAL A 143 9.74 4.82 12.55
C VAL A 143 10.27 4.79 13.97
N LYS A 144 9.43 4.48 14.95
CA LYS A 144 9.92 4.24 16.31
C LYS A 144 10.60 2.89 16.36
N TYR A 145 11.84 2.84 16.85
CA TYR A 145 12.54 1.60 17.12
C TYR A 145 12.61 1.33 18.63
N SER A 146 12.60 0.06 19.02
CA SER A 146 12.83 -0.39 20.39
C SER A 146 13.61 -1.70 20.38
N ASN A 147 14.74 -1.72 21.07
CA ASN A 147 15.63 -2.87 21.18
C ASN A 147 16.13 -2.98 22.64
N PRO A 148 16.04 -4.15 23.30
CA PRO A 148 16.46 -4.31 24.69
C PRO A 148 17.93 -3.97 24.98
N LEU A 149 18.80 -4.05 23.97
CA LEU A 149 20.24 -3.79 24.08
C LEU A 149 20.64 -2.37 23.62
N LEU A 150 19.96 -1.83 22.60
CA LEU A 150 20.30 -0.53 21.99
C LEU A 150 19.42 0.63 22.49
N GLY A 151 18.38 0.33 23.27
CA GLY A 151 17.41 1.32 23.72
C GLY A 151 16.31 1.59 22.70
N GLU A 152 15.72 2.78 22.77
CA GLU A 152 14.59 3.19 21.94
C GLU A 152 14.78 4.60 21.39
N GLY A 153 14.09 4.88 20.28
CA GLY A 153 14.13 6.18 19.62
C GLY A 153 13.38 6.15 18.31
N TRP A 154 13.70 7.10 17.42
CA TRP A 154 13.07 7.27 16.13
C TRP A 154 14.09 7.32 15.01
N LEU A 155 13.78 6.61 13.92
CA LEU A 155 14.42 6.77 12.64
C LEU A 155 13.50 7.58 11.74
N SER A 156 14.01 8.67 11.20
CA SER A 156 13.20 9.58 10.40
C SER A 156 13.84 9.88 9.06
N ALA A 157 12.99 10.01 8.05
CA ALA A 157 13.37 10.42 6.71
C ALA A 157 12.42 11.51 6.21
N GLY A 158 12.98 12.54 5.60
CA GLY A 158 12.26 13.66 5.00
C GLY A 158 12.56 13.73 3.51
N GLY A 159 11.57 14.13 2.72
CA GLY A 159 11.67 14.10 1.29
C GLY A 159 10.48 14.72 0.58
N THR A 160 10.31 14.38 -0.69
CA THR A 160 9.18 14.79 -1.52
C THR A 160 8.46 13.59 -2.13
N MET A 161 7.17 13.77 -2.40
CA MET A 161 6.33 12.85 -3.17
C MET A 161 5.80 13.57 -4.39
N ALA A 162 5.86 12.90 -5.54
CA ALA A 162 5.27 13.39 -6.78
C ALA A 162 4.58 12.26 -7.54
N ARG A 163 3.61 12.61 -8.38
CA ARG A 163 3.06 11.65 -9.35
C ARG A 163 4.15 11.24 -10.34
N LYS A 164 4.26 9.93 -10.61
CA LYS A 164 5.14 9.41 -11.67
C LYS A 164 4.35 8.87 -12.86
N TYR A 165 3.35 8.04 -12.59
CA TYR A 165 2.48 7.39 -13.57
C TYR A 165 1.03 7.46 -13.07
N ASP A 166 0.09 6.95 -13.87
CA ASP A 166 -1.34 6.91 -13.49
C ASP A 166 -1.60 6.03 -12.26
N ASP A 167 -0.72 5.07 -11.98
CA ASP A 167 -0.83 4.09 -10.90
C ASP A 167 0.36 4.16 -9.92
N ALA A 168 1.22 5.16 -10.01
CA ALA A 168 2.43 5.20 -9.20
C ALA A 168 2.87 6.62 -8.81
N VAL A 169 3.47 6.70 -7.61
CA VAL A 169 4.15 7.89 -7.11
C VAL A 169 5.66 7.67 -7.07
N GLU A 170 6.40 8.75 -7.21
CA GLU A 170 7.84 8.81 -6.95
C GLU A 170 8.05 9.48 -5.60
N ILE A 171 8.82 8.83 -4.74
CA ILE A 171 9.24 9.38 -3.46
C ILE A 171 10.75 9.55 -3.50
N THR A 172 11.21 10.75 -3.13
CA THR A 172 12.64 11.08 -3.02
C THR A 172 12.93 11.46 -1.58
N PHE A 173 13.73 10.67 -0.87
CA PHE A 173 14.19 11.02 0.48
C PHE A 173 15.60 11.61 0.40
N ASP A 174 15.77 12.82 0.92
CA ASP A 174 17.01 13.59 0.91
C ASP A 174 17.51 13.94 2.32
N ARG A 175 16.65 13.83 3.34
CA ARG A 175 16.96 14.10 4.74
C ARG A 175 16.76 12.85 5.57
N PHE A 176 17.70 12.59 6.48
CA PHE A 176 17.63 11.45 7.38
C PHE A 176 18.22 11.82 8.73
N TRP A 177 17.56 11.41 9.81
CA TRP A 177 18.00 11.69 11.17
C TRP A 177 17.53 10.63 12.15
N VAL A 178 18.13 10.66 13.34
CA VAL A 178 17.81 9.77 14.45
C VAL A 178 17.53 10.64 15.68
N ASP A 179 16.39 10.40 16.32
CA ASP A 179 16.08 10.97 17.63
C ASP A 179 16.20 9.87 18.68
N VAL A 180 17.13 10.02 19.63
CA VAL A 180 17.32 9.04 20.73
C VAL A 180 16.32 9.32 21.85
N GLY A 181 15.66 8.28 22.34
CA GLY A 181 14.60 8.36 23.35
C GLY A 181 13.20 8.30 22.73
N ALA A 182 12.29 7.59 23.39
CA ALA A 182 10.92 7.36 22.90
C ALA A 182 10.11 8.63 22.66
N ASP A 183 10.37 9.69 23.43
CA ASP A 183 9.57 10.92 23.41
C ASP A 183 10.27 12.08 22.68
N SER A 184 11.40 11.78 22.01
CA SER A 184 12.25 12.79 21.37
C SER A 184 11.87 13.10 19.92
N LEU A 185 10.73 12.61 19.43
CA LEU A 185 10.35 12.72 18.02
C LEU A 185 10.24 14.19 17.59
N ARG A 186 11.11 14.59 16.65
CA ARG A 186 11.04 15.91 16.01
C ARG A 186 10.09 15.87 14.82
N ALA A 187 9.45 17.02 14.53
CA ALA A 187 8.43 17.10 13.48
C ALA A 187 8.98 16.98 12.05
N ASP A 188 10.14 17.59 11.79
CA ASP A 188 10.89 17.55 10.52
C ASP A 188 12.28 18.19 10.71
N LEU A 189 13.15 18.04 9.73
CA LEU A 189 14.34 18.88 9.56
C LEU A 189 14.11 19.94 8.47
N PRO A 190 14.71 21.14 8.60
CA PRO A 190 14.77 22.11 7.52
C PRO A 190 15.29 21.50 6.21
N ARG A 191 14.79 21.97 5.05
CA ARG A 191 15.17 21.43 3.72
C ARG A 191 16.69 21.51 3.45
N ASP A 192 17.38 22.46 4.07
CA ASP A 192 18.81 22.70 3.98
C ASP A 192 19.65 21.94 5.04
N ALA A 193 19.02 21.19 5.94
CA ALA A 193 19.73 20.38 6.91
C ALA A 193 20.47 19.23 6.19
N SER A 194 21.77 19.12 6.43
CA SER A 194 22.56 17.99 5.95
C SER A 194 22.17 16.69 6.66
N SER A 195 22.22 15.57 5.94
CA SER A 195 21.88 14.25 6.46
C SER A 195 22.81 13.91 7.63
N SER A 196 22.31 13.89 8.86
CA SER A 196 23.12 13.67 10.07
C SER A 196 22.99 12.25 10.60
N LEU A 197 22.93 11.27 9.68
CA LEU A 197 22.94 9.85 10.06
C LEU A 197 24.24 9.43 10.75
N LEU A 198 25.32 10.23 10.68
CA LEU A 198 26.67 9.86 11.11
C LEU A 198 27.01 10.14 12.58
N THR A 199 26.07 10.64 13.40
CA THR A 199 26.36 11.03 14.79
C THR A 199 25.95 10.01 15.85
N ALA A 200 25.35 8.87 15.46
CA ALA A 200 24.84 7.84 16.37
C ALA A 200 25.46 6.46 16.08
N ASP A 201 26.78 6.32 16.27
CA ASP A 201 27.62 5.19 15.83
C ASP A 201 27.13 3.78 16.20
N GLY A 202 26.29 3.61 17.24
CA GLY A 202 25.73 2.31 17.64
C GLY A 202 24.43 1.91 16.92
N ILE A 203 23.56 2.87 16.60
CA ILE A 203 22.24 2.64 16.01
C ILE A 203 22.37 2.38 14.49
N ILE A 204 23.37 3.00 13.87
CA ILE A 204 23.66 2.92 12.43
C ILE A 204 24.09 1.53 12.00
N GLY A 205 24.80 0.76 12.83
CA GLY A 205 25.35 -0.54 12.44
C GLY A 205 24.30 -1.60 12.11
N ALA A 206 23.23 -1.68 12.92
CA ALA A 206 22.13 -2.62 12.73
C ALA A 206 21.07 -2.08 11.76
N LEU A 207 20.78 -0.78 11.82
CA LEU A 207 19.69 -0.16 11.05
C LEU A 207 20.14 0.31 9.67
N GLY A 208 21.37 0.82 9.54
CA GLY A 208 21.95 1.25 8.26
C GLY A 208 22.15 0.12 7.25
N ARG A 209 22.32 -1.14 7.70
CA ARG A 209 22.35 -2.32 6.80
C ARG A 209 20.96 -2.72 6.31
N ALA A 210 19.90 -2.40 7.07
CA ALA A 210 18.52 -2.70 6.72
C ALA A 210 17.86 -1.56 5.92
N ALA A 211 18.30 -0.33 6.13
CA ALA A 211 17.74 0.90 5.57
C ALA A 211 18.33 1.28 4.19
N PHE A 212 18.68 0.29 3.35
CA PHE A 212 18.94 0.54 1.93
C PHE A 212 17.63 0.94 1.23
N PHE A 213 17.12 2.13 1.58
CA PHE A 213 16.10 2.86 0.86
C PHE A 213 16.80 3.47 -0.35
N PRO A 214 16.40 3.09 -1.58
CA PRO A 214 16.82 3.84 -2.75
C PRO A 214 16.38 5.30 -2.55
N GLN A 215 17.32 6.24 -2.63
CA GLN A 215 17.06 7.69 -2.52
C GLN A 215 15.96 8.17 -3.48
N LEU A 216 15.70 7.40 -4.54
CA LEU A 216 14.61 7.56 -5.48
C LEU A 216 13.89 6.22 -5.62
N ALA A 217 12.64 6.15 -5.17
CA ALA A 217 11.83 4.94 -5.29
C ALA A 217 10.46 5.25 -5.90
N VAL A 218 10.13 4.51 -6.96
CA VAL A 218 8.80 4.53 -7.57
C VAL A 218 7.95 3.46 -6.88
N PHE A 219 6.81 3.87 -6.35
CA PHE A 219 5.88 3.04 -5.60
C PHE A 219 4.56 2.92 -6.37
N PRO A 220 4.26 1.74 -6.92
CA PRO A 220 2.93 1.44 -7.42
C PRO A 220 1.90 1.55 -6.30
N VAL A 221 0.85 2.33 -6.51
CA VAL A 221 -0.31 2.48 -5.62
C VAL A 221 -1.38 1.52 -6.11
N LEU A 222 -1.63 0.49 -5.32
CA LEU A 222 -2.53 -0.63 -5.67
C LEU A 222 -3.95 -0.42 -5.16
N TYR A 223 -4.11 0.41 -4.14
CA TYR A 223 -5.39 0.83 -3.59
C TYR A 223 -5.26 2.24 -3.04
N LEU A 224 -6.24 3.09 -3.31
CA LEU A 224 -6.31 4.43 -2.72
C LEU A 224 -7.77 4.82 -2.46
N ASP A 225 -8.04 5.21 -1.23
CA ASP A 225 -9.29 5.81 -0.75
C ASP A 225 -8.94 6.96 0.22
N SER A 226 -9.94 7.65 0.75
CA SER A 226 -9.84 8.79 1.66
C SER A 226 -9.12 8.49 2.99
N ASP A 227 -9.14 7.24 3.45
CA ASP A 227 -8.62 6.82 4.76
C ASP A 227 -7.75 5.56 4.74
N ILE A 228 -7.61 4.89 3.60
CA ILE A 228 -6.76 3.70 3.44
C ILE A 228 -5.99 3.78 2.12
N SER A 229 -4.72 3.37 2.14
CA SER A 229 -3.90 3.22 0.93
C SER A 229 -3.06 1.95 1.01
N VAL A 230 -2.81 1.33 -0.15
CA VAL A 230 -1.92 0.18 -0.29
C VAL A 230 -0.97 0.42 -1.44
N PHE A 231 0.33 0.27 -1.20
CA PHE A 231 1.36 0.41 -2.20
C PHE A 231 2.37 -0.73 -2.14
N ARG A 232 3.11 -0.91 -3.22
CA ARG A 232 4.11 -1.97 -3.35
C ARG A 232 5.51 -1.45 -3.02
N PHE A 233 6.18 -2.12 -2.10
CA PHE A 233 7.61 -1.99 -1.90
C PHE A 233 8.35 -2.88 -2.90
N THR A 234 8.69 -2.30 -4.05
CA THR A 234 9.31 -2.98 -5.20
C THR A 234 10.58 -3.78 -4.86
N PRO A 235 11.52 -3.31 -4.01
CA PRO A 235 12.75 -4.05 -3.74
C PRO A 235 12.56 -5.47 -3.17
N LEU A 236 11.48 -5.70 -2.43
CA LEU A 236 11.16 -7.01 -1.83
C LEU A 236 9.85 -7.61 -2.35
N ASP A 237 9.22 -6.98 -3.34
CA ASP A 237 7.90 -7.34 -3.86
C ASP A 237 6.83 -7.55 -2.76
N THR A 238 6.83 -6.68 -1.75
CA THR A 238 5.90 -6.77 -0.62
C THR A 238 4.92 -5.61 -0.61
N LEU A 239 3.80 -5.79 0.07
CA LEU A 239 2.78 -4.75 0.24
C LEU A 239 3.04 -3.94 1.50
N ILE A 240 2.74 -2.64 1.42
CA ILE A 240 2.61 -1.75 2.57
C ILE A 240 1.18 -1.21 2.54
N ALA A 241 0.43 -1.40 3.62
CA ALA A 241 -0.89 -0.81 3.79
C ALA A 241 -0.88 0.17 4.96
N VAL A 242 -1.50 1.33 4.72
CA VAL A 242 -1.56 2.45 5.64
C VAL A 242 -3.00 2.91 5.83
N TYR A 243 -3.30 3.45 7.00
CA TYR A 243 -4.57 4.08 7.30
C TYR A 243 -4.35 5.48 7.86
N LYS A 244 -5.31 6.37 7.62
CA LYS A 244 -5.24 7.76 8.06
C LYS A 244 -5.56 7.88 9.55
N VAL A 245 -4.76 8.66 10.27
CA VAL A 245 -4.89 8.88 11.72
C VAL A 245 -5.12 10.35 12.10
N ALA A 246 -4.78 11.29 11.21
CA ALA A 246 -5.04 12.73 11.35
C ALA A 246 -5.07 13.44 9.99
#